data_AF-A0A511QC78-F1
#
_entry.id   AF-A0A511QC78-F1
#
_cell.length_a   1.000
_cell.length_b   1.000
_cell.length_c   1.000
_cell.angle_alpha   90.00
_cell.angle_beta   90.00
_cell.angle_gamma   90.00
#
_symmetry.space_group_name_H-M   'P 1'
#
loop_
_entity.id
_entity.type
_entity.pdbx_description
1 polymer ?
#
loop_
_entity_poly.entity_id
_entity_poly.type
_entity_poly.pdbx_seq_one_letter_code
_entity_poly.pdbx_strand_id
1 'polypeptide(L)' 'MSDQPSLENAAKETQLAVDIIYLLEVNNIDPAQALKALKIVQSDLEYKLSQE' A
#
# COMPACT_ATOMS: atom_id res chain seq x y z
N MET A 1 -13.22 -19.05 -19.22
CA MET A 1 -12.10 -18.11 -19.10
C MET A 1 -12.50 -17.13 -18.04
N SER A 2 -11.87 -17.19 -16.88
CA SER A 2 -12.23 -16.36 -15.74
C SER A 2 -11.50 -15.04 -15.91
N ASP A 3 -12.19 -14.01 -16.39
CA ASP A 3 -11.70 -12.64 -16.39
C ASP A 3 -11.56 -12.15 -14.94
N GLN A 4 -10.48 -12.57 -14.27
CA GLN A 4 -9.94 -11.75 -13.19
C GLN A 4 -9.37 -10.52 -13.90
N PRO A 5 -9.87 -9.29 -13.65
CA PRO A 5 -9.16 -8.10 -14.08
C PRO A 5 -7.74 -8.22 -13.54
N SER A 6 -6.79 -8.42 -14.45
CA SER A 6 -5.40 -8.63 -14.08
C SER A 6 -4.97 -7.44 -13.23
N LEU A 7 -4.28 -7.71 -12.13
CA LEU A 7 -3.75 -6.68 -11.23
C LEU A 7 -2.99 -5.60 -12.01
N GLU A 8 -2.34 -6.00 -13.11
CA GLU A 8 -1.64 -5.16 -14.08
C GLU A 8 -2.50 -4.04 -14.69
N ASN A 9 -3.83 -4.22 -14.78
CA ASN A 9 -4.78 -3.24 -15.30
C ASN A 9 -5.49 -2.43 -14.21
N ALA A 10 -5.21 -2.67 -12.92
CA ALA A 10 -5.82 -1.93 -11.82
C ALA A 10 -5.27 -0.49 -11.75
N ALA A 11 -5.97 0.40 -11.02
CA ALA A 11 -5.45 1.73 -10.73
C ALA A 11 -4.10 1.64 -9.99
N LYS A 12 -3.20 2.61 -10.21
CA LYS A 12 -1.82 2.57 -9.69
C LYS A 12 -1.78 2.45 -8.16
N GLU A 13 -2.70 3.14 -7.49
CA GLU A 13 -2.89 3.08 -6.05
C GLU A 13 -3.29 1.68 -5.57
N THR A 14 -4.10 0.96 -6.35
CA THR A 14 -4.51 -0.43 -6.04
C THR A 14 -3.34 -1.39 -6.23
N GLN A 15 -2.57 -1.24 -7.32
CA GLN A 15 -1.36 -2.05 -7.55
C GLN A 15 -0.35 -1.85 -6.41
N LEU A 16 -0.08 -0.59 -6.05
CA LEU A 16 0.82 -0.25 -4.96
C LEU A 16 0.34 -0.79 -3.61
N ALA A 17 -0.97 -0.75 -3.34
CA ALA A 17 -1.52 -1.33 -2.12
C ALA A 17 -1.28 -2.84 -2.05
N VAL A 18 -1.43 -3.57 -3.17
CA VAL A 18 -1.13 -5.01 -3.22
C VAL A 18 0.35 -5.28 -3.00
N ASP A 19 1.24 -4.50 -3.62
CA ASP A 19 2.69 -4.63 -3.41
C ASP A 19 3.07 -4.39 -1.93
N ILE A 20 2.48 -3.37 -1.30
CA ILE A 20 2.69 -3.07 0.12
C ILE A 20 2.20 -4.22 1.00
N ILE A 21 1.00 -4.76 0.74
CA ILE A 21 0.46 -5.89 1.50
C ILE A 21 1.40 -7.09 1.38
N TYR A 22 1.82 -7.43 0.16
CA TYR A 22 2.78 -8.50 -0.08
C TYR A 22 4.07 -8.31 0.71
N LEU A 23 4.66 -7.10 0.68
CA LEU A 23 5.88 -6.78 1.44
C LEU A 23 5.69 -6.94 2.96
N LEU A 24 4.53 -6.56 3.50
CA LEU A 24 4.24 -6.72 4.93
C LEU A 24 4.12 -8.19 5.32
N GLU A 25 3.45 -8.99 4.48
CA GLU A 25 3.26 -10.43 4.70
C GLU A 25 4.58 -11.20 4.64
N VAL A 26 5.41 -10.98 3.62
CA VAL A 26 6.70 -11.70 3.48
C VAL A 26 7.68 -11.35 4.61
N ASN A 27 7.54 -10.17 5.22
CA ASN A 27 8.32 -9.76 6.37
C ASN A 27 7.67 -10.14 7.72
N ASN A 28 6.54 -10.87 7.71
CA ASN A 28 5.80 -11.29 8.90
C ASN A 28 5.46 -10.13 9.85
N ILE A 29 5.11 -8.97 9.28
CA ILE A 29 4.78 -7.79 10.07
C ILE A 29 3.37 -7.95 10.64
N ASP A 30 3.24 -7.80 11.97
CA ASP A 30 1.94 -7.80 12.64
C ASP A 30 1.02 -6.72 12.04
N PRO A 31 -0.24 -7.03 11.68
CA PRO A 31 -1.13 -6.05 11.04
C PRO A 31 -1.37 -4.79 11.86
N ALA A 32 -1.42 -4.87 13.20
CA ALA A 32 -1.58 -3.69 14.04
C ALA A 32 -0.30 -2.83 14.05
N GLN A 33 0.87 -3.45 13.98
CA GLN A 33 2.14 -2.75 13.78
C GLN A 33 2.23 -2.12 12.38
N ALA A 34 1.79 -2.82 11.33
CA ALA A 34 1.74 -2.32 9.96
C ALA A 34 0.85 -1.07 9.86
N LEU A 35 -0.35 -1.09 10.45
CA LEU A 35 -1.25 0.08 10.46
C LEU A 35 -0.61 1.30 11.13
N LYS A 36 0.13 1.12 12.23
CA LYS A 36 0.85 2.22 12.89
C LYS A 36 1.94 2.79 11.97
N ALA A 37 2.70 1.93 11.30
CA ALA A 37 3.74 2.36 10.37
C ALA A 37 3.16 3.07 9.15
N LEU A 38 2.08 2.54 8.56
CA LEU A 38 1.39 3.14 7.42
C LEU A 38 0.83 4.52 7.76
N LYS A 39 0.37 4.74 9.00
CA LYS A 39 -0.06 6.07 9.45
C LYS A 39 1.09 7.09 9.45
N ILE A 40 2.30 6.67 9.81
CA ILE A 40 3.49 7.53 9.74
C ILE A 40 3.81 7.87 8.28
N VAL A 41 3.81 6.87 7.39
CA VAL A 41 4.04 7.06 5.95
C VAL A 41 3.00 8.01 5.36
N GLN A 42 1.72 7.82 5.69
CA GLN A 42 0.64 8.70 5.25
C GLN A 42 0.91 10.15 5.65
N SER A 43 1.23 10.41 6.93
CA SER A 43 1.50 11.76 7.41
C SER A 43 2.72 12.41 6.74
N ASP A 44 3.76 11.65 6.42
CA ASP A 44 4.93 12.14 5.66
C ASP A 44 4.55 12.54 4.22
N LEU A 45 3.72 11.75 3.54
CA LEU A 45 3.21 12.07 2.21
C LEU A 45 2.29 13.30 2.21
N GLU A 46 1.37 13.39 3.18
CA GLU A 46 0.51 14.55 3.37
C GLU A 46 1.32 15.83 3.63
N TYR A 47 2.36 15.74 4.47
CA TYR A 47 3.27 16.86 4.70
C TYR A 47 3.96 17.30 3.41
N LYS A 48 4.50 16.35 2.62
CA LYS A 48 5.14 16.67 1.32
C LYS A 48 4.18 17.38 0.37
N LEU A 49 2.93 16.94 0.28
CA LEU A 49 1.89 17.59 -0.54
C LEU A 49 1.51 18.98 -0.02
N SER A 50 1.59 19.24 1.28
CA SER A 50 1.32 20.57 1.85
C SER A 50 2.45 21.58 1.68
N GLN A 51 3.64 21.11 1.30
CA GLN A 51 4.84 21.92 1.11
C GLN A 51 5.13 22.23 -0.38
N GLU A 52 4.25 21.78 -1.29
CA GLU A 52 4.21 22.17 -2.71
C GLU A 52 3.40 23.46 -2.93
#